data_AF-A0A923WJ37-F1
#
_entry.id   AF-A0A923WJ37-F1
#
_cell.length_a   1.000
_cell.length_b   1.000
_cell.length_c   1.000
_cell.angle_alpha   90.00
_cell.angle_beta   90.00
_cell.angle_gamma   90.00
#
_symmetry.space_group_name_H-M   'P 1'
#
loop_
_entity.id
_entity.type
_entity.pdbx_description
1 polymer ?
#
loop_
_entity_poly.entity_id
_entity_poly.type
_entity_poly.pdbx_seq_one_letter_code
_entity_poly.pdbx_strand_id
1 'polypeptide(L)'
;MKKINKTIFIISTIVFALLLIPAFIAAFAEDEGTLPANGCWIIFARLFSVLRFPTHTMVWSAIIDGGSPVYFIGLMINCVFYGLITERIFSFFLKLKSRLKNTINC
;
A
#
# COMPACT_ATOMS: atom_id res chain seq x y z
N MET A 1 20.26 -11.96 -10.27
CA MET A 1 19.25 -11.08 -9.63
C MET A 1 18.34 -10.49 -10.72
N LYS A 2 17.02 -10.70 -10.67
CA LYS A 2 16.07 -10.06 -11.63
C LYS A 2 16.11 -8.54 -11.42
N LYS A 3 16.36 -7.76 -12.48
CA LYS A 3 16.27 -6.29 -12.44
C LYS A 3 14.86 -5.89 -12.01
N ILE A 4 14.78 -5.12 -10.93
CA ILE A 4 13.54 -4.44 -10.50
C ILE A 4 13.25 -3.34 -11.51
N ASN A 5 12.01 -3.25 -11.98
CA ASN A 5 11.59 -2.12 -12.79
C ASN A 5 11.37 -0.90 -11.88
N LYS A 6 12.41 -0.05 -11.77
CA LYS A 6 12.40 1.14 -10.90
C LYS A 6 11.22 2.08 -11.19
N THR A 7 10.83 2.23 -12.44
CA THR A 7 9.73 3.11 -12.84
C THR A 7 8.39 2.61 -12.28
N ILE A 8 8.09 1.32 -12.45
CA ILE A 8 6.86 0.70 -11.94
C ILE A 8 6.83 0.76 -10.40
N PHE A 9 7.99 0.51 -9.78
CA PHE A 9 8.14 0.62 -8.33
C PHE A 9 7.87 2.04 -7.80
N ILE A 10 8.45 3.08 -8.41
CA ILE A 10 8.23 4.47 -7.99
C ILE A 10 6.77 4.87 -8.20
N ILE A 11 6.20 4.56 -9.38
CA ILE A 11 4.80 4.90 -9.69
C ILE A 11 3.85 4.22 -8.70
N SER A 12 4.01 2.92 -8.45
CA SER A 12 3.17 2.20 -7.49
C SER A 12 3.29 2.76 -6.08
N THR A 13 4.51 3.07 -5.62
CA THR A 13 4.72 3.69 -4.31
C THR A 13 4.00 5.04 -4.19
N ILE A 14 4.07 5.89 -5.22
CA ILE A 14 3.37 7.18 -5.26
C ILE A 14 1.86 6.97 -5.23
N VAL A 15 1.33 6.00 -5.99
CA VAL A 15 -0.10 5.67 -5.98
C VAL A 15 -0.57 5.25 -4.60
N PHE A 16 0.18 4.36 -3.91
CA PHE A 16 -0.16 3.97 -2.54
C PHE A 16 -0.07 5.14 -1.56
N ALA A 17 0.93 6.01 -1.70
CA ALA A 17 1.07 7.20 -0.87
C ALA A 17 -0.11 8.18 -1.06
N LEU A 18 -0.53 8.42 -2.30
CA LEU A 18 -1.69 9.25 -2.60
C LEU A 18 -3.00 8.64 -2.10
N LEU A 19 -3.13 7.31 -2.17
CA LEU A 19 -4.29 6.58 -1.66
C LEU A 19 -4.35 6.58 -0.13
N LEU A 20 -3.19 6.63 0.52
CA LEU A 20 -3.07 6.65 1.97
C LEU A 20 -3.67 7.93 2.59
N ILE A 21 -3.57 9.08 1.91
CA ILE A 21 -4.07 10.37 2.43
C ILE A 21 -5.59 10.35 2.68
N PRO A 22 -6.46 10.08 1.69
CA PRO A 22 -7.89 10.01 1.92
C PRO A 22 -8.27 8.82 2.81
N ALA A 23 -7.52 7.71 2.76
CA ALA A 23 -7.74 6.58 3.65
C ALA A 23 -7.45 6.92 5.13
N PHE A 24 -6.41 7.71 5.39
CA PHE A 24 -6.06 8.21 6.71
C PHE A 24 -7.14 9.13 7.26
N ILE A 25 -7.62 10.09 6.45
CA ILE A 25 -8.71 11.00 6.83
C ILE A 25 -9.99 10.20 7.11
N ALA A 26 -10.31 9.22 6.27
CA ALA A 26 -11.47 8.35 6.47
C ALA A 26 -11.37 7.55 7.78
N ALA A 27 -10.21 6.96 8.08
CA ALA A 27 -10.02 6.22 9.31
C ALA A 27 -10.10 7.12 10.55
N PHE A 28 -9.52 8.32 10.48
CA PHE A 28 -9.61 9.29 11.56
C PHE A 28 -11.07 9.74 11.81
N ALA A 29 -11.85 9.96 10.75
CA ALA A 29 -13.27 10.29 10.85
C ALA A 29 -14.12 9.10 11.35
N GLU A 30 -13.73 7.85 11.06
CA GLU A 30 -14.36 6.65 11.64
C GLU A 30 -14.12 6.61 13.15
N ASP A 31 -12.89 6.87 13.60
CA ASP A 31 -12.53 6.89 15.03
C ASP A 31 -13.23 8.01 15.82
N GLU A 32 -13.43 9.19 15.21
CA GLU A 32 -14.19 10.29 15.81
C GLU A 32 -15.72 10.10 15.73
N GLY A 33 -16.21 9.07 15.03
CA GLY A 33 -17.64 8.83 14.80
C GLY A 33 -18.28 9.87 13.88
N THR A 34 -17.49 10.65 13.15
CA THR A 34 -17.94 11.70 12.22
C THR A 34 -18.02 11.22 10.77
N LEU A 35 -17.73 9.94 10.52
CA LEU A 35 -17.74 9.36 9.18
C LEU A 35 -19.15 9.40 8.57
N PRO A 36 -19.31 10.00 7.38
CA PRO A 36 -20.58 9.94 6.66
C PRO A 36 -20.88 8.47 6.26
N ALA A 37 -22.15 8.06 6.34
CA ALA A 37 -22.64 6.70 6.03
C ALA A 37 -22.60 6.34 4.52
N ASN A 38 -21.58 6.83 3.81
CA ASN A 38 -21.32 6.59 2.41
C ASN A 38 -20.39 5.38 2.28
N GLY A 39 -20.80 4.36 1.54
CA GLY A 39 -20.04 3.11 1.38
C GLY A 39 -18.58 3.30 0.94
N CYS A 40 -18.29 4.31 0.11
CA CYS A 40 -16.92 4.62 -0.31
C CYS A 40 -16.00 4.99 0.87
N TRP A 41 -16.48 5.80 1.81
CA TRP A 41 -15.68 6.26 2.96
C TRP A 41 -15.39 5.13 3.94
N ILE A 42 -16.35 4.22 4.12
CA ILE A 42 -16.15 3.00 4.91
C ILE A 42 -15.07 2.12 4.27
N ILE A 43 -15.10 1.96 2.94
CA ILE A 43 -14.06 1.20 2.23
C ILE A 43 -12.68 1.84 2.43
N PHE A 44 -12.57 3.17 2.35
CA PHE A 44 -11.30 3.87 2.57
C PHE A 44 -10.77 3.69 3.99
N ALA A 45 -11.62 3.74 5.01
CA ALA A 45 -11.21 3.54 6.40
C ALA A 45 -10.74 2.10 6.66
N ARG A 46 -11.42 1.11 6.08
CA ARG A 46 -10.99 -0.30 6.10
C ARG A 46 -9.70 -0.52 5.30
N LEU A 47 -9.54 0.17 4.18
CA LEU A 47 -8.32 0.10 3.37
C LEU A 47 -7.13 0.68 4.14
N PHE A 48 -7.32 1.77 4.88
CA PHE A 48 -6.29 2.31 5.76
C PHE A 48 -5.82 1.30 6.80
N SER A 49 -6.78 0.59 7.40
CA SER A 49 -6.48 -0.49 8.34
C SER A 49 -5.54 -1.52 7.71
N VAL A 50 -5.74 -1.90 6.44
CA VAL A 50 -4.86 -2.82 5.71
C VAL A 50 -3.50 -2.20 5.40
N LEU A 51 -3.48 -0.96 4.88
CA LEU A 51 -2.25 -0.24 4.50
C LEU A 51 -1.32 0.01 5.71
N ARG A 52 -1.87 0.00 6.92
CA ARG A 52 -1.11 0.13 8.17
C ARG A 52 -0.33 -1.14 8.56
N PHE A 53 -0.72 -2.32 8.08
CA PHE A 53 0.05 -3.55 8.27
C PHE A 53 1.15 -3.71 7.21
N PRO A 54 2.28 -4.38 7.52
CA PRO A 54 2.62 -5.06 8.78
C PRO A 54 3.44 -4.19 9.76
N THR A 55 3.96 -3.04 9.33
CA THR A 55 4.96 -2.29 10.12
C THR A 55 4.41 -1.79 11.45
N HIS A 56 3.16 -1.34 11.48
CA HIS A 56 2.56 -0.84 12.72
C HIS A 56 2.20 -1.92 13.73
N THR A 57 2.15 -3.19 13.34
CA THR A 57 1.92 -4.29 14.31
C THR A 57 3.21 -4.92 14.76
N MET A 58 4.21 -5.03 13.90
CA MET A 58 5.53 -5.54 14.29
C MET A 58 6.32 -4.54 15.14
N VAL A 59 6.13 -3.24 14.92
CA VAL A 59 6.94 -2.16 15.52
C VAL A 59 6.09 -1.26 16.42
N TRP A 60 4.94 -1.76 16.90
CA TRP A 60 3.98 -0.98 17.68
C TRP A 60 4.59 -0.35 18.93
N SER A 61 5.43 -1.08 19.65
CA SER A 61 6.15 -0.62 20.84
C SER A 61 7.05 0.58 20.52
N ALA A 62 7.85 0.51 19.46
CA ALA A 62 8.71 1.63 19.07
C ALA A 62 7.93 2.82 18.46
N ILE A 63 6.71 2.59 17.96
CA ILE A 63 5.82 3.66 17.50
C ILE A 63 5.20 4.40 18.69
N ILE A 64 4.82 3.70 19.76
CA ILE A 64 4.33 4.33 20.99
C ILE A 64 5.44 5.18 21.62
N ASP A 65 6.66 4.63 21.73
CA ASP A 65 7.79 5.32 22.34
C ASP A 65 8.34 6.46 21.45
N GLY A 66 8.24 6.31 20.13
CA GLY A 66 8.73 7.27 19.14
C GLY A 66 7.76 8.38 18.75
N GLY A 67 6.50 8.30 19.17
CA GLY A 67 5.46 9.29 18.90
C GLY A 67 5.07 9.44 17.42
N SER A 68 4.37 10.54 17.10
CA SER A 68 3.81 10.81 15.78
C SER A 68 4.80 10.73 14.60
N PRO A 69 6.08 11.17 14.71
CA PRO A 69 7.03 11.06 13.60
C PRO A 69 7.32 9.61 13.19
N VAL A 70 7.50 8.72 14.17
CA VAL A 70 7.78 7.29 13.92
C VAL A 70 6.55 6.60 13.33
N TYR A 71 5.35 7.04 13.70
CA TYR A 71 4.10 6.59 13.09
C TYR A 71 4.07 6.88 11.58
N PHE A 72 4.39 8.11 11.14
CA PHE A 72 4.40 8.46 9.71
C PHE A 72 5.51 7.77 8.93
N ILE A 73 6.69 7.57 9.55
CA ILE A 73 7.78 6.80 8.93
C ILE A 73 7.34 5.34 8.69
N GLY A 74 6.65 4.72 9.66
CA GLY A 74 6.08 3.38 9.51
C GLY A 74 5.12 3.27 8.33
N LEU A 75 4.26 4.27 8.15
CA LEU A 75 3.35 4.35 7.00
C LEU A 75 4.11 4.51 5.67
N MET A 76 5.15 5.36 5.62
CA MET A 76 5.98 5.50 4.42
C MET A 76 6.67 4.19 4.05
N ILE A 77 7.19 3.46 5.03
CA ILE A 77 7.81 2.15 4.82
C ILE A 77 6.78 1.15 4.29
N ASN A 78 5.55 1.15 4.79
CA ASN A 78 4.47 0.33 4.24
C ASN A 78 4.20 0.67 2.77
N CYS A 79 4.08 1.95 2.40
CA CYS A 79 3.88 2.35 1.00
C CYS A 79 4.99 1.84 0.07
N VAL A 80 6.24 1.93 0.53
CA VAL A 80 7.41 1.36 -0.19
C VAL A 80 7.30 -0.15 -0.31
N PHE A 81 6.90 -0.84 0.76
CA PHE A 81 6.73 -2.28 0.76
C PHE A 81 5.62 -2.75 -0.20
N TYR A 82 4.46 -2.09 -0.18
CA TYR A 82 3.36 -2.36 -1.12
C TYR A 82 3.74 -2.03 -2.56
N GLY A 83 4.53 -0.97 -2.79
CA GLY A 83 5.12 -0.67 -4.10
C GLY A 83 6.03 -1.79 -4.60
N LEU A 84 6.89 -2.34 -3.74
CA LEU A 84 7.75 -3.49 -4.08
C LEU A 84 6.93 -4.75 -4.40
N ILE A 85 5.93 -5.09 -3.58
CA ILE A 85 5.04 -6.23 -3.84
C ILE A 85 4.35 -6.07 -5.19
N THR A 86 3.82 -4.87 -5.47
CA THR A 86 3.11 -4.59 -6.71
C THR A 86 4.03 -4.68 -7.92
N GLU A 87 5.28 -4.19 -7.84
CA GLU A 87 6.29 -4.39 -8.87
C GLU A 87 6.51 -5.87 -9.16
N ARG A 88 6.65 -6.70 -8.11
CA ARG A 88 6.87 -8.14 -8.25
C ARG A 88 5.70 -8.84 -8.92
N ILE A 89 4.48 -8.53 -8.49
CA ILE A 89 3.25 -9.09 -9.03
C ILE A 89 3.10 -8.70 -10.51
N PHE A 90 3.29 -7.42 -10.84
CA PHE A 90 3.19 -6.93 -12.22
C PHE A 90 4.27 -7.55 -13.12
N SER A 91 5.51 -7.61 -12.63
CA SER A 91 6.64 -8.28 -13.30
C SER A 91 6.42 -9.78 -13.50
N PHE A 92 5.59 -10.43 -12.68
CA PHE A 92 5.19 -11.82 -12.84
C PHE A 92 4.10 -11.96 -13.92
N PHE A 93 3.05 -11.15 -13.87
CA PHE A 93 1.97 -11.18 -14.86
C PHE A 93 2.44 -10.84 -16.27
N LEU A 94 3.33 -9.86 -16.44
CA LEU A 94 3.93 -9.55 -17.75
C LEU A 94 4.70 -10.75 -18.33
N LYS A 95 5.43 -11.48 -17.48
CA LYS A 95 6.15 -12.69 -17.90
C LYS A 95 5.20 -13.83 -18.26
N LEU A 96 4.12 -14.01 -17.50
CA LEU A 96 3.10 -15.01 -17.78
C LEU A 96 2.42 -14.73 -19.13
N LYS A 97 2.03 -13.47 -19.38
CA LYS A 97 1.45 -13.02 -20.66
C LYS A 97 2.40 -13.26 -21.83
N SER A 98 3.69 -12.97 -21.66
CA SER A 98 4.70 -13.23 -22.70
C SER A 98 4.87 -14.72 -22.99
N ARG A 99 4.81 -15.59 -21.98
CA ARG A 99 4.88 -17.05 -22.18
C ARG A 99 3.66 -17.59 -22.91
N LEU A 100 2.45 -17.18 -22.49
CA LEU A 100 1.19 -17.57 -23.15
C LEU A 100 1.15 -17.15 -24.62
N LYS A 101 1.59 -15.92 -24.93
CA LYS A 101 1.63 -15.45 -26.33
C LYS A 101 2.58 -16.29 -27.20
N ASN A 102 3.71 -16.71 -26.67
CA ASN A 102 4.65 -17.57 -27.41
C ASN A 102 4.11 -18.99 -27.61
N THR A 103 3.29 -19.51 -26.70
CA THR A 103 2.65 -20.83 -26.86
C THR A 103 1.53 -20.83 -27.90
N ILE A 104 0.82 -19.72 -28.08
CA ILE A 104 -0.29 -19.60 -29.05
C ILE A 104 0.22 -19.35 -30.49
N ASN A 105 1.40 -18.76 -30.64
CA ASN A 105 2.03 -18.48 -31.95
C ASN A 105 2.91 -19.62 -32.49
N CYS A 106 2.92 -20.78 -31.81
CA CYS A 106 3.52 -22.03 -32.29
C CYS A 106 2.40 -22.95 -32.77
#